data_AF-A0A167UIV5-F1
#
_entry.id   AF-A0A167UIV5-F1
#
_cell.length_a   1.000
_cell.length_b   1.000
_cell.length_c   1.000
_cell.angle_alpha   90.00
_cell.angle_beta   90.00
_cell.angle_gamma   90.00
#
_symmetry.space_group_name_H-M   'P 1'
#
loop_
_entity.id
_entity.type
_entity.pdbx_description
1 polymer ?
#
loop_
_entity_poly.entity_id
_entity_poly.type
_entity_poly.pdbx_seq_one_letter_code
_entity_poly.pdbx_strand_id
1 'polypeptide(L)'
;MSAIPPRFWATPLRYCRWAARERPAYFWSCIIAAGAPVSFVVAPPLRRLVGDENPPAIPMTYPVPTGPRKQLTGYDDDVNDK
;
A
#
# COMPACT_ATOMS: atom_id res chain seq x y z
N MET A 1 17.36 29.75 -29.13
CA MET A 1 17.46 30.93 -28.25
C MET A 1 17.29 30.44 -26.81
N SER A 2 18.35 30.52 -26.00
CA SER A 2 18.29 30.28 -24.56
C SER A 2 17.47 31.41 -23.90
N ALA A 3 16.15 31.23 -23.85
CA ALA A 3 15.28 32.12 -23.09
C ALA A 3 15.62 31.97 -21.59
N ILE A 4 15.65 33.09 -20.87
CA ILE A 4 15.84 33.09 -19.41
C ILE A 4 14.80 32.14 -18.78
N PRO A 5 15.23 31.15 -17.95
CA PRO A 5 14.29 30.23 -17.34
C PRO A 5 13.29 31.00 -16.48
N PRO A 6 11.97 30.74 -16.60
CA PRO A 6 10.98 31.37 -15.75
C PRO A 6 11.28 31.08 -14.27
N ARG A 7 11.01 32.04 -13.38
CA ARG A 7 11.20 31.83 -11.94
C ARG A 7 9.97 31.11 -11.36
N PHE A 8 10.20 30.06 -10.57
CA PHE A 8 9.14 29.27 -9.94
C PHE A 8 8.22 30.13 -9.06
N TRP A 9 8.80 30.91 -8.13
CA TRP A 9 8.05 31.74 -7.18
C TRP A 9 7.36 32.97 -7.79
N ALA A 10 7.68 33.33 -9.03
CA ALA A 10 7.02 34.44 -9.72
C ALA A 10 5.91 33.95 -10.67
N THR A 11 6.15 32.84 -11.38
CA THR A 11 5.23 32.31 -12.40
C THR A 11 5.23 30.77 -12.39
N PRO A 12 4.64 30.13 -11.37
CA PRO A 12 4.79 28.68 -11.14
C PRO A 12 4.24 27.84 -12.30
N LEU A 13 3.05 28.18 -12.83
CA LEU A 13 2.45 27.46 -13.96
C LEU A 13 3.29 27.59 -15.25
N ARG A 14 3.90 28.77 -15.49
CA ARG A 14 4.78 28.98 -16.64
C ARG A 14 6.09 28.22 -16.48
N TYR A 15 6.61 28.12 -15.25
CA TYR A 15 7.76 27.29 -14.92
C TYR A 15 7.50 25.80 -15.16
N CYS A 16 6.40 25.25 -14.65
CA CYS A 16 6.06 23.84 -14.87
C CYS A 16 5.93 23.51 -16.37
N ARG A 17 5.27 24.38 -17.15
CA ARG A 17 5.14 24.20 -18.61
C ARG A 17 6.49 24.23 -19.34
N TRP A 18 7.42 25.07 -18.89
CA TRP A 18 8.78 25.12 -19.45
C TRP A 18 9.60 23.89 -19.03
N ALA A 19 9.59 23.55 -17.74
CA ALA A 19 10.33 22.41 -17.19
C ALA A 19 9.91 21.09 -17.81
N ALA A 20 8.62 20.90 -18.10
CA ALA A 20 8.09 19.72 -18.78
C ALA A 20 8.66 19.49 -20.19
N ARG A 21 9.07 20.55 -20.91
CA ARG A 21 9.58 20.48 -22.29
C ARG A 21 11.09 20.57 -22.37
N GLU A 22 11.70 21.49 -21.63
CA GLU A 22 13.14 21.77 -21.69
C GLU A 22 13.96 20.84 -20.80
N ARG A 23 13.36 20.37 -19.69
CA ARG A 23 14.01 19.55 -18.66
C ARG A 23 13.11 18.36 -18.26
N PRO A 24 12.68 17.53 -19.24
CA PRO A 24 11.64 16.52 -19.02
C PRO A 24 12.06 15.47 -17.99
N ALA A 25 13.33 15.04 -18.00
CA ALA A 25 13.83 14.03 -17.06
C ALA A 25 13.64 14.46 -15.60
N TYR A 26 14.02 15.69 -15.25
CA TYR A 26 13.85 16.21 -13.89
C TYR A 26 12.38 16.41 -13.52
N PHE A 27 11.62 17.06 -14.41
CA PHE A 27 10.22 17.40 -14.13
C PHE A 27 9.36 16.15 -13.90
N TRP A 28 9.42 15.19 -14.83
CA TRP A 28 8.60 13.99 -14.74
C TRP A 28 9.09 13.03 -13.65
N SER A 29 10.39 12.97 -13.35
CA SER A 29 10.89 12.20 -12.21
C SER A 29 10.28 12.69 -10.89
N CYS A 30 10.27 14.01 -10.66
CA CYS A 30 9.66 14.59 -9.46
C CYS A 30 8.15 14.36 -9.40
N ILE A 31 7.43 14.47 -10.53
CA ILE A 31 5.98 14.22 -10.56
C ILE A 31 5.65 12.76 -10.25
N ILE A 32 6.36 11.82 -10.85
CA ILE A 32 6.12 10.38 -10.61
C ILE A 32 6.49 10.04 -9.17
N ALA A 33 7.64 10.53 -8.69
CA ALA A 33 8.07 10.33 -7.31
C ALA A 33 7.09 10.92 -6.29
N ALA A 34 6.52 12.10 -6.55
CA ALA A 34 5.50 12.70 -5.70
C ALA A 34 4.14 12.01 -5.85
N GLY A 35 3.81 11.51 -7.04
CA GLY A 35 2.56 10.81 -7.34
C GLY A 35 2.42 9.49 -6.60
N ALA A 36 3.53 8.76 -6.37
CA ALA A 36 3.49 7.48 -5.66
C ALA A 36 3.00 7.61 -4.19
N PRO A 37 3.59 8.45 -3.32
CA PRO A 37 3.06 8.70 -1.96
C PRO A 37 1.62 9.22 -1.96
N VAL A 38 1.26 10.09 -2.90
CA VAL A 38 -0.13 10.57 -3.05
C VAL A 38 -1.06 9.40 -3.35
N SER A 39 -0.68 8.51 -4.26
CA SER A 39 -1.47 7.33 -4.59
C SER A 39 -1.64 6.38 -3.40
N PHE A 40 -0.62 6.23 -2.53
CA PHE A 40 -0.75 5.41 -1.31
C PHE A 40 -1.78 5.95 -0.33
N VAL A 41 -1.97 7.27 -0.27
CA VAL A 41 -2.96 7.90 0.62
C VAL A 41 -4.35 7.89 -0.02
N VAL A 42 -4.44 8.14 -1.33
CA VAL A 42 -5.71 8.30 -2.05
C VAL A 42 -6.32 6.96 -2.48
N ALA A 43 -5.51 5.98 -2.86
CA ALA A 43 -6.02 4.71 -3.39
C ALA A 43 -6.78 3.86 -2.36
N PRO A 44 -6.33 3.68 -1.10
CA PRO A 44 -7.05 2.86 -0.12
C PRO A 44 -8.48 3.32 0.19
N PRO A 45 -8.78 4.61 0.47
CA PRO A 45 -10.16 5.02 0.69
C PRO A 45 -11.00 4.87 -0.58
N LEU A 46 -10.44 5.13 -1.76
CA LEU A 46 -11.14 4.93 -3.03
C LEU A 46 -11.51 3.45 -3.27
N ARG A 47 -10.59 2.52 -2.98
CA ARG A 47 -10.83 1.07 -3.06
C ARG A 47 -11.98 0.63 -2.16
N ARG A 48 -11.99 1.11 -0.90
CA ARG A 48 -13.06 0.83 0.06
C ARG A 48 -14.42 1.35 -0.41
N LEU A 49 -14.48 2.51 -1.07
CA LEU A 49 -15.72 3.05 -1.63
C LEU A 49 -16.31 2.21 -2.76
N VAL A 50 -15.46 1.48 -3.50
CA VAL A 50 -15.88 0.56 -4.57
C VAL A 50 -16.22 -0.83 -4.01
N GLY A 51 -16.10 -1.04 -2.70
CA GLY A 51 -16.38 -2.32 -2.03
C GLY A 51 -15.20 -3.29 -2.04
N ASP A 52 -14.00 -2.84 -2.42
CA ASP A 52 -12.77 -3.62 -2.28
C ASP A 52 -12.22 -3.47 -0.86
N GLU A 53 -12.52 -4.47 -0.02
CA GLU A 53 -12.09 -4.56 1.37
C GLU A 53 -10.78 -5.36 1.54
N ASN A 54 -10.06 -5.07 2.61
CA ASN A 54 -8.82 -5.80 2.90
C ASN A 54 -9.14 -7.24 3.34
N PRO A 55 -8.43 -8.25 2.81
CA PRO A 55 -8.60 -9.62 3.26
C PRO A 55 -8.17 -9.77 4.73
N PRO A 56 -8.75 -10.75 5.47
CA PRO A 56 -8.30 -11.07 6.81
C PRO A 56 -6.85 -11.56 6.82
N ALA A 57 -6.16 -11.36 7.93
CA ALA A 57 -4.78 -11.82 8.09
C ALA A 57 -4.70 -13.36 8.05
N ILE A 58 -3.78 -13.88 7.23
CA ILE A 58 -3.52 -15.31 7.13
C ILE A 58 -2.81 -15.77 8.42
N PRO A 59 -3.24 -16.88 9.05
CA PRO A 59 -2.55 -17.40 10.22
C PRO A 59 -1.14 -17.86 9.85
N MET A 60 -0.13 -17.29 10.50
CA MET A 60 1.28 -17.63 10.28
C MET A 60 1.75 -18.82 11.14
N THR A 61 0.93 -19.24 12.09
CA THR A 61 1.18 -20.35 13.01
C THR A 61 -0.08 -21.18 13.17
N TYR A 62 0.08 -22.37 13.75
CA TYR A 62 -1.08 -23.18 14.11
C TYR A 62 -2.00 -22.36 15.03
N PRO A 63 -3.30 -22.22 14.71
CA PRO A 63 -4.22 -21.41 15.49
C PRO A 63 -4.55 -22.12 16.81
N VAL A 64 -3.71 -21.88 17.82
CA VAL A 64 -3.93 -22.40 19.18
C VAL A 64 -5.10 -21.64 19.80
N PRO A 65 -6.18 -22.32 20.23
CA PRO A 65 -7.28 -21.67 20.92
C PRO A 65 -6.80 -21.02 22.23
N THR A 66 -7.32 -19.84 22.56
CA THR A 66 -6.95 -19.10 23.79
C THR A 66 -7.61 -19.64 25.06
N GLY A 67 -8.48 -20.64 24.94
CA GLY A 67 -9.26 -21.20 26.04
C GLY A 67 -8.49 -22.21 26.90
N PRO A 68 -9.00 -22.51 28.12
CA PRO A 68 -8.44 -23.55 28.95
C PRO A 68 -8.63 -24.94 28.30
N ARG A 69 -7.78 -25.89 28.69
CA ARG A 69 -7.89 -27.28 28.23
C ARG A 69 -9.23 -27.87 28.68
N LYS A 70 -9.88 -28.58 27.75
CA LYS A 70 -11.08 -29.36 28.03
C LYS A 70 -10.69 -30.83 28.15
N GLN A 71 -11.26 -31.55 29.11
CA GLN A 71 -11.16 -33.00 29.15
C GLN A 71 -11.97 -33.57 27.98
N LEU A 72 -11.33 -34.43 27.19
CA LEU A 72 -11.88 -35.07 26.01
C LEU A 72 -11.87 -36.59 26.26
N THR A 73 -12.77 -37.32 25.62
CA THR A 73 -12.89 -38.79 25.70
C THR A 73 -13.17 -39.34 24.30
N GLY A 74 -12.83 -40.61 24.04
CA GLY A 74 -13.31 -41.33 22.83
C GLY A 74 -12.24 -41.85 21.86
N TYR A 75 -10.96 -41.59 22.15
CA TYR A 75 -9.80 -42.23 21.50
C TYR A 75 -8.80 -42.73 22.54
N ASP A 76 -9.32 -43.09 23.71
CA ASP A 76 -8.53 -43.69 24.79
C ASP A 76 -8.19 -45.13 24.41
N ASP A 77 -7.04 -45.64 24.86
CA ASP A 77 -6.57 -46.98 24.55
C ASP A 77 -7.41 -48.06 25.25
N ASP A 78 -7.95 -48.98 24.47
CA ASP A 78 -8.63 -50.16 25.02
C ASP A 78 -7.58 -51.09 25.64
N VAL A 79 -7.74 -51.37 26.94
CA VAL A 79 -6.80 -52.16 27.76
C VAL A 79 -6.60 -53.60 27.23
N ASN A 80 -7.46 -54.07 26.32
CA ASN A 80 -7.51 -55.45 25.85
C ASN A 80 -6.81 -55.69 24.49
N ASP A 81 -6.10 -54.71 23.94
CA ASP A 81 -5.43 -54.81 22.63
C ASP A 81 -3.93 -55.16 22.78
N LYS A 82 -3.64 -56.29 23.45
CA LYS A 82 -2.30 -56.91 23.58
C LYS A 82 -2.29 -58.36 23.12
#